data_AF-A0A4U9Y054-F1
#
_entry.id   AF-A0A4U9Y054-F1
#
_cell.length_a   1.000
_cell.length_b   1.000
_cell.length_c   1.000
_cell.angle_alpha   90.00
_cell.angle_beta   90.00
_cell.angle_gamma   90.00
#
_symmetry.space_group_name_H-M   'P 1'
#
loop_
_entity.id
_entity.type
_entity.pdbx_description
1 polymer ?
#
loop_
_entity_poly.entity_id
_entity_poly.type
_entity_poly.pdbx_seq_one_letter_code
_entity_poly.pdbx_strand_id
1 'polypeptide(L)' 'MKKLFNWIFAKPKKQEKSKWTIENNGWEANARRYNQLHGLPGKQVW' A
#
# COMPACT_ATOMS: atom_id res chain seq x y z
N MET A 1 19.16 29.86 9.71
CA MET A 1 17.89 30.01 10.47
C MET A 1 16.64 29.87 9.61
N LYS A 2 16.45 30.61 8.50
CA LYS A 2 15.26 30.48 7.61
C LYS A 2 14.96 29.04 7.13
N LYS A 3 16.01 28.24 6.86
CA LYS A 3 15.88 26.85 6.41
C LYS A 3 15.28 25.91 7.48
N LEU A 4 15.55 26.15 8.77
CA LEU A 4 14.98 25.35 9.87
C LEU A 4 13.49 25.61 10.04
N PHE A 5 13.07 26.88 10.00
CA PHE A 5 11.65 27.23 10.07
C PHE A 5 10.86 26.62 8.91
N ASN A 6 11.38 26.69 7.68
CA ASN A 6 10.72 26.08 6.53
C ASN A 6 10.60 24.55 6.64
N TRP A 7 11.52 23.88 7.34
CA TRP A 7 11.47 22.44 7.56
C TRP A 7 10.45 22.05 8.64
N ILE A 8 10.37 22.81 9.75
CA ILE A 8 9.39 22.59 10.82
C ILE A 8 7.95 22.84 10.33
N PHE A 9 7.77 23.82 9.43
CA PHE A 9 6.46 24.16 8.84
C PHE A 9 6.21 23.50 7.47
N ALA A 10 7.11 22.64 6.98
CA ALA A 10 6.86 21.85 5.79
C ALA A 10 5.70 20.89 6.11
N LYS A 11 4.49 21.23 5.64
CA LYS A 11 3.31 20.36 5.77
C LYS A 11 3.71 18.95 5.35
N PRO A 12 3.36 17.91 6.12
CA PRO A 12 3.63 16.54 5.69
C PRO A 12 3.01 16.40 4.29
N LYS A 13 3.84 16.00 3.31
CA LYS A 13 3.33 15.63 1.98
C LYS A 13 2.16 14.70 2.25
N LYS A 14 0.97 15.04 1.72
CA LYS A 14 -0.21 14.19 1.82
C LYS A 14 0.26 12.78 1.45
N GLN A 15 0.36 11.90 2.43
CA GLN A 15 0.49 10.48 2.14
C GLN A 15 -0.74 10.21 1.29
N GLU A 16 -0.52 9.84 0.02
CA GLU A 16 -1.57 9.20 -0.77
C GLU A 16 -2.02 8.03 0.08
N LYS A 17 -3.13 8.21 0.79
CA LYS A 17 -3.77 7.13 1.51
C LYS A 17 -4.03 6.09 0.44
N SER A 18 -3.37 4.95 0.54
CA SER A 18 -3.63 3.81 -0.31
C SER A 18 -5.14 3.66 -0.37
N LYS A 19 -5.72 3.89 -1.55
CA LYS A 19 -7.17 3.85 -1.73
C LYS A 19 -7.56 2.40 -1.54
N TRP A 20 -8.12 2.09 -0.37
CA TRP A 20 -8.58 0.74 -0.07
C TRP A 20 -9.68 0.39 -1.06
N THR A 21 -9.45 -0.60 -1.90
CA THR A 21 -10.45 -1.15 -2.80
C THR A 21 -10.52 -2.66 -2.58
N ILE A 22 -11.71 -3.25 -2.77
CA ILE A 22 -11.89 -4.70 -2.65
C ILE A 22 -10.98 -5.45 -3.62
N GLU A 23 -10.75 -4.89 -4.81
CA GLU A 23 -9.85 -5.47 -5.83
C GLU A 23 -8.38 -5.51 -5.38
N ASN A 24 -7.90 -4.52 -4.63
CA ASN A 24 -6.50 -4.46 -4.21
C ASN A 24 -6.26 -5.00 -2.80
N ASN A 25 -7.27 -4.90 -1.93
CA ASN A 25 -7.17 -5.14 -0.50
C ASN A 25 -8.21 -6.11 0.03
N GLY A 26 -9.06 -6.67 -0.83
CA GLY A 26 -9.97 -7.75 -0.48
C GLY A 26 -9.21 -9.03 -0.11
N TRP A 27 -9.94 -9.97 0.51
CA TRP A 27 -9.40 -11.25 0.96
C TRP A 27 -8.66 -11.99 -0.16
N GLU A 28 -9.29 -12.10 -1.33
CA GLU A 28 -8.76 -12.86 -2.47
C GLU A 28 -7.49 -12.24 -3.06
N ALA A 29 -7.45 -10.91 -3.19
CA ALA A 29 -6.28 -10.19 -3.66
C ALA A 29 -5.07 -10.36 -2.72
N ASN A 30 -5.30 -10.31 -1.40
CA ASN A 30 -4.25 -10.57 -0.42
C ASN A 30 -3.81 -12.04 -0.43
N ALA A 31 -4.73 -12.98 -0.51
CA ALA A 31 -4.41 -14.41 -0.59
C ALA A 31 -3.56 -14.74 -1.83
N ARG A 32 -3.89 -14.15 -2.99
CA ARG A 32 -3.10 -14.29 -4.21
C ARG A 32 -1.69 -13.72 -4.05
N ARG A 33 -1.56 -12.52 -3.50
CA ARG A 33 -0.25 -11.89 -3.24
C ARG A 33 0.60 -12.72 -2.29
N TYR A 34 0.00 -13.23 -1.22
CA TYR A 34 0.67 -14.12 -0.28
C TYR A 34 1.18 -15.39 -0.97
N ASN A 35 0.32 -16.05 -1.75
CA ASN A 35 0.70 -17.27 -2.46
C ASN A 35 1.84 -17.01 -3.45
N GLN A 36 1.79 -15.89 -4.20
CA GLN A 36 2.86 -15.50 -5.12
C GLN A 36 4.19 -15.23 -4.40
N LEU A 37 4.16 -14.53 -3.26
CA LEU A 37 5.35 -14.21 -2.47
C LEU A 37 6.02 -15.47 -1.88
N HIS A 38 5.23 -16.49 -1.58
CA HIS A 38 5.69 -17.73 -0.95
C HIS A 38 5.81 -18.90 -1.93
N GLY A 39 5.62 -18.68 -3.23
CA GLY A 39 5.69 -19.73 -4.26
C GLY A 39 4.64 -20.82 -4.09
N LEU A 40 3.55 -20.54 -3.39
CA LEU A 40 2.44 -21.47 -3.21
C LEU A 40 1.60 -21.52 -4.50
N PRO A 41 1.00 -22.68 -4.83
CA PRO A 41 0.07 -22.75 -5.95
C PRO A 41 -1.06 -21.75 -5.71
N GLY A 42 -1.15 -20.74 -6.57
CA GLY A 42 -2.26 -19.79 -6.54
C GLY A 42 -3.57 -20.54 -6.76
N LYS A 43 -4.58 -20.26 -5.94
CA LYS A 43 -5.93 -20.79 -6.19
C LYS A 43 -6.37 -20.30 -7.57
N GLN A 44 -6.39 -21.20 -8.53
CA GLN A 44 -6.87 -20.94 -9.88
C GLN A 44 -8.39 -20.87 -9.77
N VAL A 45 -8.93 -19.65 -9.78
CA VAL A 45 -10.36 -19.42 -9.87
C VAL A 45 -10.74 -19.71 -11.32
N TRP A 46 -11.53 -20.77 -11.50
CA TRP A 46 -12.19 -21.11 -12.76
C TRP A 46 -13.24 -20.08 -13.10
#